data_AF-A0A9R0AYK4-F1
#
_entry.id   AF-A0A9R0AYK4-F1
#
_cell.length_a   1.000
_cell.length_b   1.000
_cell.length_c   1.000
_cell.angle_alpha   90.00
_cell.angle_beta   90.00
_cell.angle_gamma   90.00
#
_symmetry.space_group_name_H-M   'P 1'
#
loop_
_entity.id
_entity.type
_entity.pdbx_description
1 polymer ?
#
loop_
_entity_poly.entity_id
_entity_poly.type
_entity_poly.pdbx_seq_one_letter_code
_entity_poly.pdbx_strand_id
1 'polypeptide(L)'
;MFDRGEYNCTDRWCAQGDHISSVRAVKQDNNPPRAQLFERAGFSGKKTELHDDIPNLMSRYNLNRVSSIRVMGGTWVAYQEPNYRGAHYLLEKKDYNSFSDWGAQNSTIGSIRRVRFS
;
A
#
# COMPACT_ATOMS: atom_id res chain seq x y z
N MET A 1 5.08 -2.00 -8.12
CA MET A 1 6.21 -2.76 -7.53
C MET A 1 6.57 -3.88 -8.49
N PHE A 2 7.84 -3.99 -8.85
CA PHE A 2 8.35 -5.03 -9.74
C PHE A 2 8.79 -6.22 -8.88
N ASP A 3 8.26 -7.39 -9.17
CA ASP A 3 8.87 -8.64 -8.74
C ASP A 3 9.90 -9.05 -9.81
N ARG A 4 10.67 -10.12 -9.58
CA ARG A 4 11.64 -10.59 -10.57
C ARG A 4 10.91 -11.14 -11.80
N GLY A 5 11.15 -10.59 -12.99
CA GLY A 5 10.57 -11.08 -14.24
C GLY A 5 10.83 -10.18 -15.45
N GLU A 6 10.49 -10.67 -16.64
CA GLU A 6 10.41 -9.88 -17.86
C GLU A 6 9.00 -9.29 -18.01
N TYR A 7 8.91 -8.00 -18.35
CA TYR A 7 7.64 -7.28 -18.41
C TYR A 7 7.47 -6.60 -19.77
N ASN A 8 6.70 -7.22 -20.66
CA ASN A 8 6.31 -6.62 -21.93
C ASN A 8 5.18 -5.60 -21.69
N CYS A 9 5.39 -4.37 -22.13
CA CYS A 9 4.41 -3.31 -22.04
C CYS A 9 3.31 -3.54 -23.08
N THR A 10 2.20 -4.18 -22.69
CA THR A 10 0.99 -4.04 -23.50
C THR A 10 -0.32 -3.92 -22.74
N ASP A 11 -0.49 -4.33 -21.47
CA ASP A 11 -1.86 -4.23 -20.91
C ASP A 11 -2.04 -4.13 -19.38
N ARG A 12 -1.02 -3.77 -18.59
CA ARG A 12 -1.24 -3.75 -17.12
C ARG A 12 -0.40 -2.82 -16.26
N TRP A 13 0.58 -2.15 -16.84
CA TRP A 13 1.69 -1.56 -16.09
C TRP A 13 1.55 -0.05 -15.86
N CYS A 14 0.93 0.66 -16.79
CA CYS A 14 0.82 2.12 -16.75
C CYS A 14 -0.47 2.55 -16.06
N ALA A 15 -0.57 2.37 -14.74
CA ALA A 15 -1.51 3.19 -13.99
C ALA A 15 -0.90 4.61 -13.95
N GLN A 16 -1.39 5.48 -14.83
CA GLN A 16 -1.20 6.95 -14.92
C GLN A 16 -0.19 7.53 -15.94
N GLY A 17 0.65 6.75 -16.65
CA GLY A 17 1.47 7.30 -17.73
C GLY A 17 2.40 6.30 -18.42
N ASP A 18 2.66 6.52 -19.72
CA ASP A 18 3.43 5.61 -20.59
C ASP A 18 4.95 5.77 -20.48
N HIS A 19 5.45 6.40 -19.42
CA HIS A 19 6.88 6.64 -19.26
C HIS A 19 7.34 6.37 -17.83
N ILE A 20 8.50 5.73 -17.71
CA ILE A 20 9.21 5.55 -16.45
C ILE A 20 10.29 6.62 -16.39
N SER A 21 10.12 7.61 -15.53
CA SER A 21 11.11 8.68 -15.34
C SER A 21 12.16 8.35 -14.28
N SER A 22 11.85 7.43 -13.36
CA SER A 22 12.78 7.00 -12.31
C SER A 22 12.47 5.61 -11.80
N VAL A 23 13.51 4.94 -11.29
CA VAL A 23 13.41 3.67 -10.60
C VAL A 23 14.29 3.69 -9.36
N ARG A 24 13.86 3.00 -8.30
CA ARG A 24 14.71 2.73 -7.14
C ARG A 24 14.46 1.33 -6.61
N ALA A 25 15.49 0.73 -6.01
CA ALA A 25 15.33 -0.49 -5.24
C ALA A 25 14.47 -0.22 -3.98
N VAL A 26 13.60 -1.18 -3.66
CA VAL A 26 12.82 -1.20 -2.43
C VAL A 26 13.68 -1.86 -1.35
N LYS A 27 13.79 -1.23 -0.18
CA LYS A 27 14.54 -1.83 0.92
C LYS A 27 13.68 -2.92 1.56
N GLN A 28 14.26 -4.11 1.71
CA GLN A 28 13.63 -5.20 2.42
C GLN A 28 13.69 -4.94 3.92
N ASP A 29 12.53 -4.94 4.58
CA ASP A 29 12.44 -4.97 6.03
C ASP A 29 12.20 -6.40 6.50
N ASN A 30 13.13 -6.94 7.29
CA ASN A 30 13.10 -8.33 7.78
C ASN A 30 12.26 -8.51 9.05
N ASN A 31 11.60 -7.47 9.55
CA ASN A 31 10.71 -7.61 10.70
C ASN A 31 9.43 -8.35 10.29
N PRO A 32 8.76 -9.05 11.22
CA PRO A 32 7.45 -9.62 10.97
C PRO A 32 6.49 -8.56 10.41
N PRO A 33 5.69 -8.90 9.38
CA PRO A 33 4.80 -7.94 8.74
C PRO A 33 3.79 -7.41 9.76
N ARG A 34 3.77 -6.08 9.92
CA ARG A 34 2.87 -5.39 10.83
C ARG A 34 2.60 -3.97 10.36
N ALA A 35 1.33 -3.66 10.11
CA ALA A 35 0.88 -2.32 9.79
C ALA A 35 -0.36 -1.93 10.61
N GLN A 36 -0.51 -0.64 10.89
CA GLN A 36 -1.70 -0.07 11.53
C GLN A 36 -2.31 0.98 10.63
N LEU A 37 -3.59 0.83 10.32
CA LEU A 37 -4.38 1.76 9.53
C LEU A 37 -5.29 2.57 10.44
N PHE A 38 -5.41 3.86 10.17
CA PHE A 38 -6.25 4.78 10.94
C PHE A 38 -7.20 5.54 10.02
N GLU A 39 -8.45 5.68 10.46
CA GLU A 39 -9.50 6.36 9.71
C GLU A 39 -9.20 7.86 9.49
N ARG A 40 -8.55 8.51 10.47
CA ARG A 40 -8.22 9.94 10.45
C ARG A 40 -6.71 10.17 10.39
N ALA A 41 -6.33 11.38 10.01
CA ALA A 41 -4.93 11.81 9.98
C ALA A 41 -4.34 11.86 11.41
N GLY A 42 -3.01 11.86 11.52
CA GLY A 42 -2.31 11.93 12.80
C GLY A 42 -2.58 10.73 13.73
N PHE A 43 -2.82 9.56 13.16
CA PHE A 43 -3.02 8.29 13.88
C PHE A 43 -4.22 8.28 14.83
N SER A 44 -5.32 8.91 14.40
CA SER A 44 -6.54 9.07 15.20
C SER A 44 -7.76 8.36 14.59
N GLY A 45 -8.82 8.21 15.39
CA GLY A 45 -10.04 7.51 14.98
C GLY A 45 -9.93 5.99 15.10
N LYS A 46 -10.74 5.26 14.32
CA LYS A 46 -10.73 3.79 14.35
C LYS A 46 -9.37 3.27 13.87
N LYS A 47 -8.76 2.40 14.68
CA LYS A 47 -7.50 1.72 14.38
C LYS A 47 -7.77 0.29 13.93
N THR A 48 -7.10 -0.13 12.86
CA THR A 48 -7.10 -1.53 12.37
C THR A 48 -5.67 -2.01 12.23
N GLU A 49 -5.35 -3.17 12.81
CA GLU A 49 -4.01 -3.75 12.74
C GLU A 49 -3.97 -4.92 11.76
N LEU A 50 -2.91 -4.97 10.95
CA LEU A 50 -2.74 -5.90 9.84
C LEU A 50 -1.43 -6.69 9.98
N HIS A 51 -1.51 -7.99 9.72
CA HIS A 51 -0.37 -8.91 9.70
C HIS A 51 -0.22 -9.66 8.37
N ASP A 52 -1.29 -9.69 7.57
CA ASP A 52 -1.40 -10.47 6.34
C ASP A 52 -2.04 -9.67 5.21
N ASP A 53 -2.06 -10.28 4.02
CA ASP A 53 -2.60 -9.67 2.81
C ASP A 53 -4.13 -9.58 2.92
N ILE A 54 -4.69 -8.40 2.63
CA ILE A 54 -6.13 -8.13 2.71
C ILE A 54 -6.65 -7.75 1.31
N PRO A 55 -7.34 -8.65 0.60
CA PRO A 55 -7.87 -8.35 -0.73
C PRO A 55 -9.07 -7.41 -0.72
N ASN A 56 -9.76 -7.25 0.42
CA ASN A 56 -10.90 -6.34 0.54
C ASN A 56 -11.03 -5.82 1.98
N LEU A 57 -10.60 -4.56 2.21
CA LEU A 57 -10.66 -3.92 3.53
C LEU A 57 -12.11 -3.67 4.00
N MET A 58 -13.02 -3.38 3.08
CA MET A 58 -14.43 -3.15 3.41
C MET A 58 -15.08 -4.42 3.96
N SER A 59 -14.91 -5.54 3.26
CA SER A 59 -15.49 -6.82 3.69
C SER A 59 -14.87 -7.34 4.99
N ARG A 60 -13.56 -7.14 5.21
CA ARG A 60 -12.86 -7.70 6.37
C ARG A 60 -12.93 -6.83 7.63
N TYR A 61 -12.94 -5.50 7.48
CA TYR A 61 -12.83 -4.58 8.61
C TYR A 61 -13.87 -3.46 8.62
N ASN A 62 -14.79 -3.45 7.65
CA ASN A 62 -15.70 -2.33 7.40
C ASN A 62 -14.92 -1.00 7.31
N LEU A 63 -13.84 -1.01 6.50
CA LEU A 63 -12.90 0.08 6.33
C LEU A 63 -12.70 0.36 4.84
N ASN A 64 -13.00 1.58 4.41
CA ASN A 64 -12.76 2.06 3.04
C ASN A 64 -12.03 3.41 3.00
N ARG A 65 -11.78 4.02 4.16
CA ARG A 65 -11.05 5.28 4.32
C ARG A 65 -9.91 5.11 5.32
N VAL A 66 -8.71 5.39 4.86
CA VAL A 66 -7.46 5.32 5.62
C VAL A 66 -6.71 6.62 5.40
N SER A 67 -6.62 7.43 6.45
CA SER A 67 -6.02 8.76 6.36
C SER A 67 -4.64 8.85 7.00
N SER A 68 -4.23 7.86 7.81
CA SER A 68 -2.85 7.71 8.28
C SER A 68 -2.49 6.23 8.49
N ILE A 69 -1.20 5.92 8.37
CA ILE A 69 -0.67 4.54 8.41
C ILE A 69 0.62 4.51 9.21
N ARG A 70 0.79 3.50 10.07
CA ARG A 70 2.09 3.16 10.65
C ARG A 70 2.53 1.80 10.14
N VAL A 71 3.66 1.75 9.45
CA VAL A 71 4.30 0.48 9.05
C VAL A 71 5.37 0.15 10.07
N MET A 72 5.10 -0.85 10.89
CA MET A 72 6.00 -1.27 11.98
C MET A 72 6.96 -2.38 11.53
N GLY A 73 6.54 -3.18 10.55
CA GLY A 73 7.36 -4.25 9.99
C GLY A 73 6.89 -4.71 8.62
N GLY A 74 7.84 -5.22 7.84
CA GLY A 74 7.67 -5.61 6.45
C GLY A 74 7.54 -4.41 5.51
N THR A 75 7.38 -4.73 4.23
CA THR A 75 7.07 -3.76 3.19
C THR A 75 5.72 -4.09 2.59
N TRP A 76 4.91 -3.07 2.30
CA TRP A 76 3.52 -3.23 1.88
C TRP A 76 3.23 -2.44 0.59
N VAL A 77 2.20 -2.87 -0.14
CA VAL A 77 1.59 -2.09 -1.21
C VAL A 77 0.11 -1.94 -0.91
N ALA A 78 -0.35 -0.71 -0.80
CA ALA A 78 -1.76 -0.37 -0.67
C ALA A 78 -2.35 0.00 -2.02
N TYR A 79 -3.61 -0.35 -2.24
CA TYR A 79 -4.32 -0.19 -3.51
C TYR A 79 -5.63 0.53 -3.28
N GLN A 80 -5.97 1.45 -4.18
CA GLN A 80 -7.21 2.21 -4.10
C GLN A 80 -8.46 1.32 -4.24
N GLU A 81 -8.37 0.23 -5.02
CA GLU A 81 -9.48 -0.70 -5.24
C GLU A 81 -9.27 -2.05 -4.52
N PRO A 82 -10.36 -2.81 -4.29
CA PRO A 82 -10.27 -4.21 -3.87
C PRO A 82 -9.57 -5.09 -4.90
N ASN A 83 -9.05 -6.22 -4.42
CA ASN A 83 -8.34 -7.25 -5.19
C ASN A 83 -7.07 -6.74 -5.88
N TYR A 84 -6.36 -5.82 -5.23
CA TYR A 84 -5.04 -5.31 -5.64
C TYR A 84 -5.07 -4.58 -6.99
N ARG A 85 -6.06 -3.71 -7.19
CA ARG A 85 -6.31 -2.97 -8.44
C ARG A 85 -6.27 -1.46 -8.23
N GLY A 86 -6.25 -0.74 -9.35
CA GLY A 86 -6.22 0.72 -9.38
C GLY A 86 -4.86 1.30 -8.99
N ALA A 87 -4.87 2.59 -8.60
CA ALA A 87 -3.68 3.27 -8.11
C ALA A 87 -3.09 2.54 -6.90
N HIS A 88 -1.76 2.46 -6.85
CA HIS A 88 -1.06 1.67 -5.85
C HIS A 88 0.12 2.45 -5.25
N TYR A 89 0.37 2.22 -3.97
CA TYR A 89 1.29 3.02 -3.17
C TYR A 89 2.22 2.10 -2.37
N LEU A 90 3.53 2.31 -2.52
CA LEU A 90 4.54 1.56 -1.77
C LEU A 90 4.66 2.15 -0.35
N LEU A 91 4.56 1.27 0.64
CA LEU A 91 4.63 1.61 2.05
C LEU A 91 5.80 0.85 2.68
N GLU A 92 6.90 1.55 2.95
CA GLU A 92 8.04 1.04 3.70
C GLU A 92 7.87 1.35 5.20
N LYS A 93 8.72 0.77 6.04
CA LYS A 93 8.71 0.99 7.50
C LYS A 93 8.86 2.48 7.84
N LYS A 94 7.74 3.13 8.16
CA LYS A 94 7.61 4.56 8.43
C LYS A 94 6.22 4.86 9.01
N ASP A 95 6.14 6.00 9.69
CA ASP A 95 4.89 6.66 10.08
C ASP A 95 4.44 7.66 8.98
N TYR A 96 3.26 7.43 8.44
CA TYR A 96 2.59 8.26 7.44
C TYR A 96 1.39 8.97 8.08
N ASN A 97 1.52 10.27 8.34
CA ASN A 97 0.55 11.08 9.07
C ASN A 97 -0.68 11.46 8.24
N SER A 98 -0.55 11.47 6.92
CA SER A 98 -1.60 11.83 5.96
C SER A 98 -1.53 10.95 4.71
N PHE A 99 -2.62 10.86 3.94
CA PHE A 99 -2.62 10.10 2.69
C PHE A 99 -1.69 10.67 1.60
N SER A 100 -1.38 11.97 1.69
CA SER A 100 -0.41 12.60 0.82
C SER A 100 1.02 12.09 1.07
N ASP A 101 1.33 11.58 2.28
CA ASP A 101 2.68 11.12 2.65
C ASP A 101 3.11 9.87 1.88
N TRP A 102 2.15 9.09 1.36
CA TRP A 102 2.40 7.95 0.46
C TRP A 102 2.04 8.25 -1.00
N GLY A 103 1.73 9.51 -1.32
CA GLY A 103 1.47 9.97 -2.69
C GLY A 103 0.05 9.72 -3.20
N ALA A 104 -0.92 9.44 -2.33
CA ALA A 104 -2.32 9.34 -2.74
C ALA A 104 -2.99 10.71 -2.86
N GLN A 105 -3.99 10.80 -3.74
CA GLN A 105 -4.83 12.01 -3.91
C GLN A 105 -6.01 12.05 -2.93
N ASN A 106 -6.38 10.90 -2.35
CA ASN A 106 -7.47 10.77 -1.39
C ASN A 106 -7.19 9.62 -0.42
N SER A 107 -8.03 9.45 0.61
CA SER A 107 -7.86 8.44 1.66
C SER A 107 -8.46 7.06 1.33
N THR A 108 -8.89 6.81 0.09
CA THR A 108 -9.53 5.54 -0.26
C THR A 108 -8.49 4.44 -0.41
N ILE A 109 -8.64 3.36 0.35
CA ILE A 109 -7.86 2.13 0.20
C ILE A 109 -8.83 0.96 0.20
N GLY A 110 -8.80 0.15 -0.87
CA GLY A 110 -9.66 -1.01 -1.04
C GLY A 110 -8.98 -2.33 -0.70
N SER A 111 -7.65 -2.41 -0.88
CA SER A 111 -6.87 -3.61 -0.56
C SER A 111 -5.42 -3.27 -0.22
N ILE A 112 -4.74 -4.20 0.46
CA ILE A 112 -3.34 -4.03 0.86
C ILE A 112 -2.67 -5.40 0.95
N ARG A 113 -1.42 -5.52 0.49
CA ARG A 113 -0.65 -6.77 0.56
C ARG A 113 0.80 -6.53 0.91
N ARG A 114 1.43 -7.55 1.46
CA ARG A 114 2.87 -7.59 1.72
C ARG A 114 3.63 -7.79 0.43
N VAL A 115 4.78 -7.15 0.39
CA VAL A 115 5.83 -7.41 -0.58
C VAL A 115 6.59 -8.65 -0.13
N ARG A 116 6.81 -9.58 -1.06
CA ARG A 116 7.64 -10.76 -0.84
C ARG A 116 8.90 -10.62 -1.67
N PHE A 117 10.04 -10.59 -1.01
CA PHE A 117 11.34 -10.63 -1.67
C PHE A 117 11.74 -12.11 -1.79
N SER A 118 11.85 -12.60 -3.02
CA SER A 118 12.25 -13.98 -3.36
C SER A 118 13.75 -14.09 -3.61
#